data_AF-A0A2G5C6Y9-F1
#
_entry.id   AF-A0A2G5C6Y9-F1
#
_cell.length_a   1.000
_cell.length_b   1.000
_cell.length_c   1.000
_cell.angle_alpha   90.00
_cell.angle_beta   90.00
_cell.angle_gamma   90.00
#
_symmetry.space_group_name_H-M   'P 1'
#
loop_
_entity.id
_entity.type
_entity.pdbx_description
1 polymer ?
#
loop_
_entity_poly.entity_id
_entity_poly.type
_entity_poly.pdbx_seq_one_letter_code
_entity_poly.pdbx_strand_id
1 'polypeptide(L)'
;MTRLATVGALLFLVLALAEASSVYQTIVTKVEFDEPTSESERCDRELSGLKMNFCKLHLQPYVRHNWAKPCCRDLQQVNDPQCRCEALRQTAQRNPGYEQDQEEVTSLAQQLADTCRMEELRNCQIGQQGY
;
A
#
# COMPACT_ATOMS: atom_id res chain seq x y z
N MET A 1 8.01 -34.53 -63.65
CA MET A 1 7.12 -34.38 -62.48
C MET A 1 7.78 -34.84 -61.18
N THR A 2 9.05 -34.51 -60.94
CA THR A 2 9.82 -34.95 -59.74
C THR A 2 10.25 -33.79 -58.84
N ARG A 3 10.07 -32.53 -59.27
CA ARG A 3 10.49 -31.34 -58.52
C ARG A 3 9.43 -30.77 -57.56
N LEU A 4 8.16 -31.18 -57.70
CA LEU A 4 7.06 -30.73 -56.84
C LEU A 4 6.96 -31.56 -55.55
N ALA A 5 7.29 -32.85 -55.63
CA ALA A 5 7.28 -33.75 -54.46
C ALA A 5 8.37 -33.40 -53.44
N THR A 6 9.53 -32.93 -53.91
CA THR A 6 10.65 -32.52 -53.04
C THR A 6 10.36 -31.25 -52.25
N VAL A 7 9.60 -30.31 -52.83
CA VAL A 7 9.19 -29.08 -52.13
C VAL A 7 8.15 -29.37 -51.05
N GLY A 8 7.22 -30.29 -51.32
CA GLY A 8 6.23 -30.72 -50.33
C GLY A 8 6.85 -31.42 -49.12
N ALA A 9 7.84 -32.29 -49.34
CA ALA A 9 8.55 -32.98 -48.26
C ALA A 9 9.37 -32.03 -47.38
N LEU A 10 10.01 -31.02 -47.98
CA LEU A 10 10.77 -30.00 -47.24
C LEU A 10 9.85 -29.08 -46.41
N LEU A 11 8.68 -28.71 -46.94
CA LEU A 11 7.68 -27.90 -46.21
C LEU A 11 7.11 -28.64 -44.99
N PHE A 12 6.83 -29.94 -45.10
CA PHE A 12 6.38 -30.75 -43.97
C PHE A 12 7.43 -30.86 -42.86
N LEU A 13 8.72 -30.91 -43.21
CA LEU A 13 9.80 -31.02 -42.24
C LEU A 13 10.00 -29.73 -41.42
N VAL A 14 9.78 -28.56 -42.03
CA VAL A 14 9.88 -27.26 -41.35
C VAL A 14 8.70 -27.03 -40.40
N LEU A 15 7.49 -27.51 -40.76
CA LEU A 15 6.30 -27.42 -39.90
C LEU A 15 6.40 -28.28 -38.63
N ALA A 16 7.11 -29.41 -38.67
CA ALA A 16 7.29 -30.28 -37.52
C ALA A 16 8.24 -29.71 -36.44
N LEU A 17 9.06 -28.72 -36.78
CA LEU A 17 9.99 -28.06 -35.84
C LEU A 17 9.37 -26.83 -35.15
N ALA A 18 8.11 -26.49 -35.44
CA ALA A 18 7.45 -25.31 -34.90
C ALA A 18 6.86 -25.50 -33.48
N GLU A 19 6.85 -26.72 -32.94
CA GLU A 19 6.24 -27.04 -31.63
C GLU A 19 7.20 -26.93 -30.44
N ALA A 20 8.24 -26.10 -30.57
CA ALA A 20 9.11 -25.75 -29.44
C ALA A 20 9.21 -24.23 -29.29
N SER A 21 8.08 -23.51 -29.40
CA SER A 21 7.93 -22.31 -28.58
C SER A 21 7.74 -22.80 -27.15
N SER A 22 8.86 -23.13 -26.49
CA SER A 22 8.92 -23.09 -25.04
C SER A 22 8.63 -21.64 -24.68
N VAL A 23 7.34 -21.34 -24.57
CA VAL A 23 6.85 -20.18 -23.83
C VAL A 23 7.57 -20.33 -22.51
N TYR A 24 8.61 -19.52 -22.32
CA TYR A 24 9.17 -19.30 -21.02
C TYR A 24 7.98 -18.77 -20.23
N GLN A 25 7.27 -19.67 -19.55
CA GLN A 25 6.53 -19.30 -18.39
C GLN A 25 7.63 -18.88 -17.42
N THR A 26 8.05 -17.62 -17.54
CA THR A 26 8.48 -16.87 -16.39
C THR A 26 7.33 -17.04 -15.41
N ILE A 27 7.48 -18.02 -14.52
CA ILE A 27 6.83 -18.01 -13.24
C ILE A 27 7.37 -16.74 -12.62
N VAL A 28 6.72 -15.63 -12.93
CA VAL A 28 6.80 -14.44 -12.13
C VAL A 28 6.28 -14.96 -10.81
N THR A 29 7.18 -15.24 -9.87
CA THR A 29 6.89 -15.08 -8.45
C THR A 29 6.37 -13.66 -8.33
N LYS A 30 5.08 -13.48 -8.60
CA LYS A 30 4.30 -12.47 -7.93
C LYS A 30 4.45 -12.92 -6.49
N VAL A 31 5.45 -12.36 -5.81
CA VAL A 31 5.24 -11.89 -4.43
C VAL A 31 3.82 -11.38 -4.46
N GLU A 32 2.95 -12.11 -3.77
CA GLU A 32 1.53 -11.84 -3.72
C GLU A 32 1.45 -10.33 -3.47
N PHE A 33 1.05 -9.60 -4.52
CA PHE A 33 0.62 -8.24 -4.36
C PHE A 33 -0.57 -8.43 -3.45
N ASP A 34 -0.40 -8.06 -2.18
CA ASP A 34 -1.46 -7.89 -1.22
C ASP A 34 -2.55 -7.12 -1.99
N GLU A 35 -3.56 -7.86 -2.42
CA GLU A 35 -4.76 -7.31 -3.03
C GLU A 35 -5.17 -6.21 -2.06
N PRO A 36 -5.33 -4.93 -2.46
CA PRO A 36 -5.78 -3.92 -1.52
C PRO A 36 -7.06 -4.48 -0.93
N THR A 37 -6.98 -4.94 0.32
CA THR A 37 -8.07 -5.70 0.91
C THR A 37 -9.29 -4.81 0.81
N SER A 38 -10.46 -5.39 0.54
CA SER A 38 -11.72 -4.62 0.42
C SER A 38 -11.97 -3.61 1.56
N GLU A 39 -11.22 -3.75 2.66
CA GLU A 39 -11.12 -2.88 3.82
C GLU A 39 -10.38 -1.55 3.55
N SER A 40 -9.28 -1.55 2.80
CA SER A 40 -8.55 -0.32 2.44
C SER A 40 -9.42 0.60 1.57
N GLU A 41 -10.06 0.05 0.53
CA GLU A 41 -10.96 0.82 -0.34
C GLU A 41 -12.20 1.33 0.42
N ARG A 42 -12.66 0.57 1.42
CA ARG A 42 -13.72 1.01 2.32
C ARG A 42 -13.28 2.21 3.15
N CYS A 43 -12.09 2.15 3.75
CA CYS A 43 -11.56 3.27 4.51
C CYS A 43 -11.32 4.49 3.63
N ASP A 44 -10.80 4.34 2.42
CA ASP A 44 -10.63 5.47 1.50
C ASP A 44 -11.93 6.22 1.23
N ARG A 45 -13.06 5.51 1.08
CA ARG A 45 -14.37 6.14 0.91
C ARG A 45 -14.84 6.89 2.14
N GLU A 46 -14.64 6.34 3.34
CA GLU A 46 -15.03 7.00 4.59
C GLU A 46 -14.14 8.21 4.91
N LEU A 47 -12.84 8.07 4.66
CA LEU A 47 -11.85 9.11 4.91
C LEU A 47 -11.93 10.26 3.90
N SER A 48 -12.58 10.04 2.77
CA SER A 48 -12.81 11.05 1.76
C SER A 48 -13.58 12.25 2.34
N GLY A 49 -12.94 13.42 2.32
CA GLY A 49 -13.52 14.68 2.81
C GLY A 49 -13.28 14.96 4.31
N LEU A 50 -12.79 13.98 5.08
CA LEU A 50 -12.37 14.22 6.46
C LEU A 50 -11.05 15.00 6.50
N LYS A 51 -10.95 15.94 7.44
CA LYS A 51 -9.76 16.78 7.61
C LYS A 51 -9.02 16.41 8.89
N MET A 52 -7.87 15.76 8.73
CA MET A 52 -6.94 15.36 9.80
C MET A 52 -5.99 16.51 10.20
N ASN A 53 -6.49 17.73 10.39
CA ASN A 53 -5.63 18.91 10.54
C ASN A 53 -4.74 18.84 11.79
N PHE A 54 -5.27 18.40 12.92
CA PHE A 54 -4.51 18.30 14.16
C PHE A 54 -3.61 17.07 14.17
N CYS A 55 -4.04 15.97 13.55
CA CYS A 55 -3.15 14.82 13.37
C CYS A 55 -1.98 15.16 12.44
N LYS A 56 -2.22 15.96 11.40
CA LYS A 56 -1.15 16.50 10.55
C LYS A 56 -0.13 17.29 11.38
N LEU A 57 -0.60 18.22 12.22
CA LEU A 57 0.27 19.02 13.09
C LEU A 57 0.98 18.20 14.17
N HIS A 58 0.31 17.17 14.72
CA HIS A 58 0.88 16.29 15.74
C HIS A 58 2.01 15.44 15.18
N LEU A 59 1.79 14.87 13.99
CA LEU A 59 2.73 14.01 13.27
C LEU A 59 3.80 14.78 12.50
N GLN A 60 3.80 16.11 12.55
CA GLN A 60 4.81 16.91 11.87
C GLN A 60 6.08 16.92 12.74
N PRO A 61 7.23 16.46 12.19
CA PRO A 61 8.48 16.56 12.93
C PRO A 61 8.81 18.04 13.19
N TYR A 62 9.51 18.32 14.29
CA TYR A 62 9.95 19.67 14.69
C TYR A 62 8.87 20.65 15.21
N VAL A 63 7.59 20.29 15.18
CA VAL A 63 6.51 21.10 15.78
C VAL A 63 6.29 20.67 17.23
N ARG A 64 6.03 21.60 18.16
CA ARG A 64 5.68 21.21 19.54
C ARG A 64 4.43 20.35 19.58
N HIS A 65 4.55 19.11 20.06
CA HIS A 65 3.53 18.06 20.04
C HIS A 65 2.43 18.19 21.10
N ASN A 66 1.86 19.39 21.30
CA ASN A 66 0.70 19.58 22.17
C ASN A 66 -0.64 19.32 21.44
N TRP A 67 -0.59 18.65 20.29
CA TRP A 67 -1.72 18.42 19.40
C TRP A 67 -2.33 17.03 19.53
N ALA A 68 -1.80 16.18 20.42
CA ALA A 68 -2.30 14.82 20.61
C ALA A 68 -3.80 14.77 20.92
N LYS A 69 -4.26 15.55 21.91
CA LYS A 69 -5.70 15.60 22.28
C LYS A 69 -6.59 16.12 21.13
N PRO A 70 -6.25 17.23 20.45
CA PRO A 70 -6.95 17.63 19.23
C PRO A 70 -6.94 16.58 18.12
N CYS A 71 -5.82 15.88 17.90
CA CYS A 71 -5.74 14.77 16.94
C CYS A 71 -6.67 13.61 17.32
N CYS A 72 -6.81 13.27 18.61
CA CYS A 72 -7.80 12.28 19.03
C CYS A 72 -9.22 12.65 18.60
N ARG A 73 -9.59 13.94 18.61
CA ARG A 73 -10.90 14.40 18.11
C ARG A 73 -11.03 14.30 16.60
N ASP A 74 -9.95 14.50 15.86
CA ASP A 74 -9.94 14.24 14.43
C ASP A 74 -10.19 12.75 14.16
N LEU A 75 -9.48 11.85 14.87
CA LEU A 75 -9.63 10.39 14.72
C LEU A 75 -11.01 9.87 15.14
N GLN A 76 -11.65 10.52 16.12
CA GLN A 76 -13.02 10.19 16.54
C GLN A 76 -14.08 10.50 15.48
N GLN A 77 -13.78 11.33 14.47
CA GLN A 77 -14.70 11.57 13.35
C GLN A 77 -14.75 10.37 12.38
N VAL A 78 -13.77 9.47 12.46
CA VAL A 78 -13.81 8.19 11.74
C VAL A 78 -14.67 7.22 12.54
N ASN A 79 -15.79 6.80 11.95
CA ASN A 79 -16.78 5.97 12.61
C ASN A 79 -16.26 4.55 12.78
N ASP A 80 -15.59 4.04 11.75
CA ASP A 80 -14.99 2.72 11.74
C ASP A 80 -13.64 2.70 12.49
N PRO A 81 -13.51 1.94 13.60
CA PRO A 81 -12.23 1.80 14.29
C PRO A 81 -11.12 1.25 13.39
N GLN A 82 -11.43 0.37 12.43
CA GLN A 82 -10.43 -0.18 11.52
C GLN A 82 -9.82 0.92 10.62
N CYS A 83 -10.62 1.93 10.25
CA CYS A 83 -10.18 3.02 9.39
C CYS A 83 -9.42 4.14 10.12
N ARG A 84 -9.34 4.11 11.45
CA ARG A 84 -8.58 5.11 12.21
C ARG A 84 -7.08 4.98 11.99
N CYS A 85 -6.57 3.75 11.93
CA CYS A 85 -5.16 3.54 11.59
C CYS A 85 -4.87 3.99 10.16
N GLU A 86 -5.78 3.70 9.22
CA GLU A 86 -5.63 4.15 7.83
C GLU A 86 -5.65 5.68 7.71
N ALA A 87 -6.54 6.36 8.45
CA ALA A 87 -6.56 7.82 8.54
C ALA A 87 -5.22 8.38 9.03
N LEU A 88 -4.67 7.78 10.08
CA LEU A 88 -3.41 8.18 10.68
C LEU A 88 -2.24 7.95 9.72
N ARG A 89 -2.22 6.80 9.05
CA ARG A 89 -1.22 6.40 8.05
C ARG A 89 -1.21 7.36 6.86
N GLN A 90 -2.36 7.64 6.27
CA GLN A 90 -2.47 8.61 5.17
C GLN A 90 -2.07 10.02 5.60
N THR A 91 -2.35 10.40 6.84
CA THR A 91 -1.96 11.70 7.38
C THR A 91 -0.45 11.81 7.56
N ALA A 92 0.18 10.76 8.10
CA ALA A 92 1.63 10.67 8.25
C ALA A 92 2.35 10.72 6.90
N GLN A 93 1.91 9.93 5.92
CA GLN A 93 2.51 9.87 4.59
C GLN A 93 2.42 11.20 3.82
N ARG A 94 1.39 12.01 4.09
CA ARG A 94 1.21 13.33 3.48
C ARG A 94 1.97 14.46 4.20
N ASN A 95 2.65 14.16 5.30
CA ASN A 95 3.37 15.17 6.06
C ASN A 95 4.74 15.49 5.43
N PRO A 96 5.11 16.78 5.33
CA PRO A 96 6.44 17.15 4.88
C PRO A 96 7.47 16.67 5.93
N GLY A 97 8.49 15.94 5.48
CA GLY A 97 9.51 15.36 6.35
C GLY A 97 9.24 13.92 6.79
N TYR A 98 8.12 13.30 6.38
CA TYR A 98 7.83 11.90 6.70
C TYR A 98 8.92 10.93 6.24
N GLU A 99 9.47 11.10 5.03
CA GLU A 99 10.54 10.24 4.50
C GLU A 99 11.86 10.42 5.25
N GLN A 100 12.13 11.62 5.77
CA GLN A 100 13.38 11.94 6.45
C GLN A 100 13.34 11.51 7.93
N ASP A 101 12.20 11.70 8.59
CA ASP A 101 12.02 11.54 10.03
C ASP A 101 10.97 10.47 10.35
N GLN A 102 10.96 9.38 9.56
CA GLN A 102 9.95 8.32 9.64
C GLN A 102 9.86 7.68 11.03
N GLU A 103 11.01 7.53 11.69
CA GLU A 103 11.09 6.99 13.06
C GLU A 103 10.40 7.93 14.06
N GLU A 104 10.62 9.24 13.95
CA GLU A 104 9.98 10.24 14.81
C GLU A 104 8.47 10.26 14.58
N VAL A 105 8.02 10.27 13.32
CA VAL A 105 6.59 10.23 12.98
C VAL A 105 5.94 8.96 13.50
N THR A 106 6.61 7.81 13.41
CA THR A 106 6.10 6.53 13.93
C THR A 106 5.97 6.58 15.46
N SER A 107 6.96 7.13 16.17
CA SER A 107 6.90 7.31 17.62
C SER A 107 5.74 8.23 18.03
N LEU A 108 5.53 9.34 17.32
CA LEU A 108 4.41 10.26 17.56
C LEU A 108 3.05 9.62 17.35
N ALA A 109 2.93 8.75 16.34
CA ALA A 109 1.74 7.96 16.09
C ALA A 109 1.45 6.93 17.18
N GLN A 110 2.48 6.23 17.67
CA GLN A 110 2.35 5.26 18.77
C GLN A 110 1.87 5.94 20.06
N GLN A 111 2.39 7.12 20.38
CA GLN A 111 1.95 7.91 21.54
C GLN A 111 0.47 8.30 21.49
N LEU A 112 -0.12 8.43 20.29
CA LEU A 112 -1.54 8.71 20.15
C LEU A 112 -2.39 7.54 20.61
N ALA A 113 -1.97 6.29 20.43
CA ALA A 113 -2.75 5.14 20.85
C ALA A 113 -3.03 5.18 22.37
N ASP A 114 -2.00 5.45 23.15
CA ASP A 114 -2.10 5.58 24.60
C ASP A 114 -2.86 6.85 25.02
N THR A 115 -2.59 7.98 24.35
CA THR A 115 -3.20 9.27 24.69
C THR A 115 -4.69 9.30 24.35
N CYS A 116 -5.08 8.74 23.20
CA CYS A 116 -6.45 8.67 22.72
C CYS A 116 -7.22 7.48 23.30
N ARG A 117 -6.55 6.54 23.97
CA ARG A 117 -7.12 5.27 24.46
C ARG A 117 -7.81 4.49 23.35
N MET A 118 -7.16 4.40 22.19
CA MET A 118 -7.64 3.67 21.02
C MET A 118 -6.74 2.45 20.81
N GLU A 119 -7.23 1.28 21.20
CA GLU A 119 -6.47 0.03 21.15
C GLU A 119 -6.13 -0.37 19.71
N GLU A 120 -7.00 -0.07 18.76
CA GLU A 120 -6.82 -0.27 17.33
C GLU A 120 -5.59 0.46 16.76
N LEU A 121 -5.14 1.54 17.41
CA LEU A 121 -3.97 2.30 16.97
C LEU A 121 -2.66 1.75 17.52
N ARG A 122 -2.68 0.91 18.56
CA ARG A 122 -1.45 0.39 19.20
C ARG A 122 -0.60 -0.43 18.25
N ASN A 123 -1.24 -1.13 17.32
CA ASN A 123 -0.59 -1.96 16.32
C ASN A 123 -0.50 -1.27 14.95
N CYS A 124 -0.79 0.03 14.88
CA CYS A 124 -0.77 0.78 13.62
C CYS A 124 0.68 1.02 13.17
N GLN A 125 1.07 0.38 12.08
CA GLN A 125 2.41 0.56 11.50
C GLN A 125 2.36 1.66 10.44
N ILE A 126 2.90 2.82 10.78
CA ILE A 126 3.02 3.94 9.84
C ILE A 126 4.14 3.67 8.82
N GLY A 127 5.25 3.07 9.28
CA GLY A 127 6.52 3.01 8.55
C GLY A 127 6.71 1.90 7.50
N GLN A 128 5.74 1.02 7.27
CA GLN A 128 5.93 -0.10 6.33
C GLN A 128 5.09 0.06 5.07
N GLN A 129 5.65 0.76 4.09
CA GLN A 129 5.39 0.52 2.66
C GLN A 129 6.72 0.65 1.94
N GLY A 130 7.41 -0.48 1.77
CA GLY A 130 8.67 -0.54 1.07
C GLY A 130 9.32 -1.89 1.26
N TYR A 131 8.95 -2.85 0.41
CA TYR A 131 9.83 -3.50 -0.57
C TYR A 131 8.99 -4.27 -1.58
#